data_AF-A0AA91EKS8-F1
#
_entry.id   AF-A0AA91EKS8-F1
#
_cell.length_a   1.000
_cell.length_b   1.000
_cell.length_c   1.000
_cell.angle_alpha   90.00
_cell.angle_beta   90.00
_cell.angle_gamma   90.00
#
_symmetry.space_group_name_H-M   'P 1'
#
loop_
_entity.id
_entity.type
_entity.pdbx_description
1 polymer ?
#
loop_
_entity_poly.entity_id
_entity_poly.type
_entity_poly.pdbx_seq_one_letter_code
_entity_poly.pdbx_strand_id
1 'polypeptide(L)'
;MELTKESAYQAIAEFFTEKPFVLFGTGTSCALDLNFGMPALERHLRDELNSGMTDAQTQQWQQVVSALDVGSHDFESSMDFIKDEALTTRIVELTANFVAYHDNVHAHQIISGLRDWPAGSLLKKLVETLPQADKQLHVATPNYDLLAEYAFVRHKIPYITGFYGGFLQRYDWNEAKKSVQSIHKGLGKPRQLPRIVECKHVRLHKPHGSLNESPQV
;
A
#
# COMPACT_ATOMS: atom_id res chain seq x y z
N MET A 1 -24.65 -26.63 6.77
CA MET A 1 -24.40 -26.50 5.33
C MET A 1 -22.92 -26.76 5.11
N GLU A 2 -22.56 -27.85 4.43
CA GLU A 2 -21.14 -28.13 4.15
C GLU A 2 -20.62 -27.18 3.07
N LEU A 3 -19.44 -26.59 3.30
CA LEU A 3 -18.75 -25.74 2.33
C LEU A 3 -18.17 -26.63 1.23
N THR A 4 -18.90 -26.78 0.12
CA THR A 4 -18.40 -27.43 -1.09
C THR A 4 -17.69 -26.43 -1.98
N LYS A 5 -16.78 -26.91 -2.83
CA LYS A 5 -16.03 -26.07 -3.79
C LYS A 5 -16.97 -25.26 -4.69
N GLU A 6 -18.05 -25.90 -5.15
CA GLU A 6 -19.08 -25.28 -5.98
C GLU A 6 -19.82 -24.18 -5.22
N SER A 7 -20.23 -24.43 -3.97
CA SER A 7 -20.90 -23.41 -3.14
C SER A 7 -19.98 -22.22 -2.83
N ALA A 8 -18.68 -22.47 -2.62
CA ALA A 8 -17.69 -21.42 -2.40
C ALA A 8 -17.47 -20.56 -3.66
N TYR A 9 -17.34 -21.18 -4.84
CA TYR A 9 -17.19 -20.42 -6.08
C TYR A 9 -18.42 -19.61 -6.44
N GLN A 10 -19.62 -20.16 -6.21
CA GLN A 10 -20.86 -19.43 -6.44
C GLN A 10 -20.94 -18.20 -5.52
N ALA A 11 -20.68 -18.37 -4.23
CA ALA A 11 -20.68 -17.26 -3.26
C ALA A 11 -19.64 -16.18 -3.60
N ILE A 12 -18.43 -16.58 -4.04
CA ILE A 12 -17.39 -15.65 -4.48
C ILE A 12 -17.82 -14.91 -5.75
N ALA A 13 -18.40 -15.61 -6.72
CA ALA A 13 -18.86 -15.00 -7.96
C ALA A 13 -19.99 -13.99 -7.68
N GLU A 14 -20.93 -14.35 -6.80
CA GLU A 14 -22.01 -13.46 -6.34
C GLU A 14 -21.46 -12.23 -5.63
N PHE A 15 -20.43 -12.38 -4.78
CA PHE A 15 -19.78 -11.25 -4.12
C PHE A 15 -19.23 -10.21 -5.10
N PHE A 16 -18.69 -10.65 -6.25
CA PHE A 16 -18.17 -9.75 -7.28
C PHE A 16 -19.24 -9.16 -8.21
N THR A 17 -20.54 -9.49 -8.01
CA THR A 17 -21.63 -8.79 -8.71
C THR A 17 -21.82 -7.37 -8.20
N GLU A 18 -21.52 -7.15 -6.92
CA GLU A 18 -21.42 -5.82 -6.33
C GLU A 18 -20.00 -5.28 -6.44
N LYS A 19 -19.85 -3.97 -6.24
CA LYS A 19 -18.55 -3.31 -6.27
C LYS A 19 -17.83 -3.53 -4.93
N PRO A 20 -16.77 -4.37 -4.86
CA PRO A 20 -16.13 -4.66 -3.59
C PRO A 20 -15.27 -3.48 -3.11
N PHE A 21 -15.09 -3.40 -1.80
CA PHE A 21 -13.97 -2.67 -1.19
C PHE A 21 -12.79 -3.63 -1.04
N VAL A 22 -11.63 -3.27 -1.56
CA VAL A 22 -10.44 -4.14 -1.49
C VAL A 22 -9.50 -3.64 -0.39
N LEU A 23 -9.26 -4.47 0.60
CA LEU A 23 -8.23 -4.25 1.63
C LEU A 23 -7.10 -5.26 1.42
N PHE A 24 -5.86 -4.78 1.33
CA PHE A 24 -4.69 -5.64 1.31
C PHE A 24 -3.64 -5.16 2.31
N GLY A 25 -2.98 -6.10 2.98
CA GLY A 25 -1.90 -5.81 3.93
C GLY A 25 -0.55 -6.38 3.48
N THR A 26 0.40 -6.43 4.42
CA THR A 26 1.79 -6.83 4.21
C THR A 26 1.94 -8.18 3.51
N GLY A 27 0.98 -9.11 3.69
CA GLY A 27 0.97 -10.41 3.00
C GLY A 27 1.09 -10.31 1.47
N THR A 28 0.55 -9.25 0.85
CA THR A 28 0.67 -9.03 -0.60
C THR A 28 2.07 -8.60 -1.02
N SER A 29 2.76 -7.79 -0.20
CA SER A 29 4.18 -7.44 -0.36
C SER A 29 5.08 -8.64 -0.07
N CYS A 30 4.77 -9.44 0.97
CA CYS A 30 5.49 -10.67 1.31
C CYS A 30 5.42 -11.75 0.24
N ALA A 31 4.30 -11.84 -0.48
CA ALA A 31 4.15 -12.75 -1.62
C ALA A 31 5.10 -12.38 -2.78
N LEU A 32 5.58 -11.13 -2.81
CA LEU A 32 6.66 -10.69 -3.68
C LEU A 32 8.02 -10.98 -3.02
N ASP A 33 8.27 -10.46 -1.83
CA ASP A 33 9.53 -10.73 -1.12
C ASP A 33 9.27 -10.80 0.39
N LEU A 34 9.73 -11.88 1.02
CA LEU A 34 9.63 -12.08 2.46
C LEU A 34 10.35 -10.98 3.26
N ASN A 35 11.23 -10.21 2.62
CA ASN A 35 11.87 -9.04 3.24
C ASN A 35 10.88 -7.93 3.63
N PHE A 36 9.68 -7.88 3.06
CA PHE A 36 8.62 -6.97 3.54
C PHE A 36 7.94 -7.46 4.83
N GLY A 37 8.24 -8.67 5.28
CA GLY A 37 7.63 -9.26 6.47
C GLY A 37 8.28 -8.81 7.77
N MET A 38 7.50 -8.87 8.85
CA MET A 38 7.96 -8.56 10.21
C MET A 38 9.23 -9.32 10.63
N PRO A 39 9.43 -10.62 10.31
CA PRO A 39 10.66 -11.32 10.67
C PRO A 39 11.93 -10.78 9.99
N ALA A 40 11.80 -10.13 8.83
CA ALA A 40 12.93 -9.50 8.17
C ALA A 40 13.26 -8.14 8.81
N LEU A 41 12.23 -7.35 9.12
CA LEU A 41 12.38 -6.08 9.85
C LEU A 41 12.98 -6.29 11.24
N GLU A 42 12.51 -7.31 11.98
CA GLU A 42 13.05 -7.65 13.30
C GLU A 42 14.56 -7.92 13.22
N ARG A 43 14.99 -8.78 12.28
CA ARG A 43 16.42 -9.09 12.10
C ARG A 43 17.23 -7.85 11.77
N HIS A 44 16.74 -7.02 10.85
CA HIS A 44 17.40 -5.76 10.48
C HIS A 44 17.57 -4.83 11.69
N LEU A 45 16.53 -4.64 12.50
CA LEU A 45 16.61 -3.78 13.68
C LEU A 45 17.54 -4.35 14.76
N ARG A 46 17.58 -5.67 14.95
CA ARG A 46 18.55 -6.32 15.87
C ARG A 46 19.99 -6.08 15.44
N ASP A 47 20.26 -6.11 14.14
CA ASP A 47 21.60 -5.88 13.59
C ASP A 47 22.02 -4.40 13.72
N GLU A 48 21.12 -3.46 13.42
CA GLU A 48 21.39 -2.01 13.43
C GLU A 48 21.38 -1.37 14.83
N LEU A 49 20.65 -1.97 15.78
CA LEU A 49 20.56 -1.50 17.18
C LEU A 49 21.50 -2.27 18.11
N ASN A 50 22.67 -2.67 17.61
CA ASN A 50 23.71 -3.30 18.42
C ASN A 50 24.61 -2.27 19.17
N SER A 51 24.54 -0.99 18.79
CA SER A 51 25.44 0.05 19.28
C SER A 51 24.87 1.47 19.09
N GLY A 52 25.55 2.47 19.66
CA GLY A 52 25.17 3.89 19.54
C GLY A 52 23.93 4.28 20.35
N MET A 53 23.64 3.54 21.41
CA MET A 53 22.55 3.80 22.36
C MET A 53 23.10 4.15 23.73
N THR A 54 22.33 4.91 24.52
CA THR A 54 22.62 5.10 25.94
C THR A 54 22.33 3.81 26.73
N ASP A 55 22.79 3.73 27.98
CA ASP A 55 22.52 2.56 28.83
C ASP A 55 21.01 2.33 29.02
N ALA A 56 20.23 3.40 29.20
CA ALA A 56 18.78 3.34 29.34
C ALA A 56 18.08 2.84 28.07
N GLN A 57 18.51 3.32 26.90
CA GLN A 57 18.01 2.86 25.60
C GLN A 57 18.37 1.39 25.34
N THR A 58 19.60 1.02 25.69
CA THR A 58 20.09 -0.37 25.57
C THR A 58 19.25 -1.30 26.45
N GLN A 59 18.91 -0.89 27.67
CA GLN A 59 18.06 -1.67 28.56
C GLN A 59 16.64 -1.85 27.99
N GLN A 60 16.04 -0.79 27.42
CA GLN A 60 14.73 -0.89 26.77
C GLN A 60 14.77 -1.84 25.57
N TRP A 61 15.78 -1.70 24.69
CA TRP A 61 15.94 -2.61 23.55
C TRP A 61 16.18 -4.07 23.98
N GLN A 62 16.93 -4.29 25.06
CA GLN A 62 17.12 -5.63 25.62
C GLN A 62 15.82 -6.24 26.14
N GLN A 63 14.88 -5.45 26.66
CA GLN A 63 13.55 -5.95 27.05
C GLN A 63 12.77 -6.44 25.83
N VAL A 64 12.82 -5.70 24.72
CA VAL A 64 12.22 -6.11 23.44
C VAL A 64 12.80 -7.45 22.98
N VAL A 65 14.13 -7.51 22.86
CA VAL A 65 14.87 -8.71 22.43
C VAL A 65 14.56 -9.91 23.34
N SER A 66 14.57 -9.72 24.66
CA SER A 66 14.29 -10.80 25.61
C SER A 66 12.84 -11.28 25.51
N ALA A 67 11.89 -10.37 25.34
CA ALA A 67 10.47 -10.72 25.22
C ALA A 67 10.19 -11.55 23.95
N LEU A 68 10.88 -11.21 22.86
CA LEU A 68 10.85 -11.93 21.59
C LEU A 68 11.51 -13.32 21.69
N ASP A 69 12.71 -13.39 22.28
CA ASP A 69 13.47 -14.64 22.37
C ASP A 69 12.77 -15.68 23.26
N VAL A 70 12.04 -15.22 24.30
CA VAL A 70 11.21 -16.06 25.17
C VAL A 70 9.86 -16.43 24.51
N GLY A 71 9.48 -15.76 23.42
CA GLY A 71 8.20 -15.95 22.73
C GLY A 71 7.01 -15.44 23.54
N SER A 72 7.24 -14.50 24.45
CA SER A 72 6.20 -13.94 25.33
C SER A 72 5.34 -12.88 24.64
N HIS A 73 5.90 -12.20 23.63
CA HIS A 73 5.27 -11.12 22.86
C HIS A 73 5.61 -11.32 21.38
N ASP A 74 4.77 -10.80 20.50
CA ASP A 74 5.13 -10.63 19.09
C ASP A 74 5.95 -9.35 18.89
N PHE A 75 6.47 -9.14 17.68
CA PHE A 75 7.30 -7.98 17.39
C PHE A 75 6.58 -6.67 17.62
N GLU A 76 5.34 -6.55 17.18
CA GLU A 76 4.56 -5.31 17.32
C GLU A 76 4.32 -4.96 18.80
N SER A 77 3.84 -5.91 19.60
CA SER A 77 3.60 -5.71 21.03
C SER A 77 4.88 -5.53 21.84
N SER A 78 5.99 -6.16 21.44
CA SER A 78 7.28 -5.98 22.14
C SER A 78 7.80 -4.54 22.03
N MET A 79 7.47 -3.81 20.96
CA MET A 79 7.90 -2.42 20.79
C MET A 79 7.31 -1.47 21.85
N ASP A 80 6.24 -1.87 22.54
CA ASP A 80 5.66 -1.09 23.65
C ASP A 80 6.63 -0.89 24.83
N PHE A 81 7.70 -1.69 24.95
CA PHE A 81 8.72 -1.49 25.98
C PHE A 81 9.59 -0.25 25.74
N ILE A 82 9.58 0.28 24.51
CA ILE A 82 10.35 1.47 24.14
C ILE A 82 9.55 2.70 24.55
N LYS A 83 10.13 3.49 25.46
CA LYS A 83 9.55 4.75 25.96
C LYS A 83 10.40 5.97 25.62
N ASP A 84 11.65 5.74 25.23
CA ASP A 84 12.57 6.80 24.82
C ASP A 84 12.22 7.33 23.42
N GLU A 85 11.96 8.64 23.31
CA GLU A 85 11.57 9.27 22.04
C GLU A 85 12.67 9.20 20.99
N ALA A 86 13.94 9.41 21.38
CA ALA A 86 15.06 9.39 20.44
C ALA A 86 15.31 7.98 19.87
N LEU A 87 15.17 6.94 20.69
CA LEU A 87 15.21 5.55 20.24
C LEU A 87 14.04 5.23 19.30
N THR A 88 12.85 5.73 19.63
CA THR A 88 11.65 5.57 18.79
C THR A 88 11.87 6.22 17.42
N THR A 89 12.38 7.45 17.37
CA THR A 89 12.72 8.13 16.11
C THR A 89 13.75 7.33 15.30
N ARG A 90 14.82 6.85 15.95
CA ARG A 90 15.84 6.03 15.28
C ARG A 90 15.25 4.75 14.68
N ILE A 91 14.35 4.08 15.39
CA ILE A 91 13.65 2.88 14.89
C ILE A 91 12.77 3.19 13.70
N VAL A 92 12.02 4.29 13.76
CA VAL A 92 11.17 4.75 12.64
C VAL A 92 12.03 5.03 11.41
N GLU A 93 13.17 5.71 11.57
CA GLU A 93 14.11 6.00 10.47
C GLU A 93 14.71 4.71 9.87
N LEU A 94 15.18 3.78 10.72
CA LEU A 94 15.69 2.49 10.27
C LEU A 94 14.62 1.69 9.51
N THR A 95 13.40 1.65 10.04
CA THR A 95 12.27 0.96 9.41
C THR A 95 11.93 1.59 8.06
N ALA A 96 11.85 2.93 7.99
CA ALA A 96 11.55 3.65 6.75
C ALA A 96 12.64 3.38 5.69
N ASN A 97 13.92 3.42 6.07
CA ASN A 97 15.03 3.13 5.18
C ASN A 97 15.02 1.68 4.69
N PHE A 98 14.72 0.73 5.57
CA PHE A 98 14.62 -0.69 5.24
C PHE A 98 13.52 -0.95 4.20
N VAL A 99 12.31 -0.43 4.44
CA VAL A 99 11.20 -0.58 3.50
C VAL A 99 11.50 0.13 2.18
N ALA A 100 12.06 1.35 2.22
CA ALA A 100 12.44 2.10 1.03
C ALA A 100 13.50 1.38 0.18
N TYR A 101 14.47 0.74 0.82
CA TYR A 101 15.48 -0.08 0.14
C TYR A 101 14.83 -1.23 -0.63
N HIS A 102 14.01 -2.05 0.05
CA HIS A 102 13.35 -3.19 -0.58
C HIS A 102 12.32 -2.79 -1.63
N ASP A 103 11.59 -1.70 -1.41
CA ASP A 103 10.68 -1.11 -2.39
C ASP A 103 11.42 -0.73 -3.68
N ASN A 104 12.56 -0.03 -3.56
CA ASN A 104 13.38 0.38 -4.70
C ASN A 104 13.92 -0.81 -5.51
N VAL A 105 14.35 -1.88 -4.83
CA VAL A 105 14.81 -3.12 -5.48
C VAL A 105 13.75 -3.69 -6.42
N HIS A 106 12.47 -3.61 -6.05
CA HIS A 106 11.37 -4.15 -6.85
C HIS A 106 10.73 -3.13 -7.81
N ALA A 107 10.87 -1.83 -7.57
CA ALA A 107 10.26 -0.77 -8.35
C ALA A 107 10.46 -0.95 -9.86
N HIS A 108 11.73 -1.05 -10.30
CA HIS A 108 12.04 -1.23 -11.72
C HIS A 108 11.54 -2.57 -12.26
N GLN A 109 11.62 -3.65 -11.47
CA GLN A 109 11.20 -4.99 -11.90
C GLN A 109 9.69 -5.04 -12.20
N ILE A 110 8.88 -4.39 -11.36
CA ILE A 110 7.42 -4.33 -11.54
C ILE A 110 7.06 -3.45 -12.73
N ILE A 111 7.61 -2.24 -12.80
CA ILE A 111 7.29 -1.27 -13.87
C ILE A 111 7.68 -1.83 -15.25
N SER A 112 8.87 -2.44 -15.36
CA SER A 112 9.32 -3.07 -16.61
C SER A 112 8.56 -4.36 -16.95
N GLY A 113 7.90 -4.98 -15.96
CA GLY A 113 7.18 -6.24 -16.10
C GLY A 113 8.05 -7.49 -16.04
N LEU A 114 9.28 -7.37 -15.52
CA LEU A 114 10.11 -8.52 -15.16
C LEU A 114 9.51 -9.32 -14.00
N ARG A 115 8.73 -8.64 -13.16
CA ARG A 115 7.99 -9.22 -12.04
C ARG A 115 6.58 -8.63 -12.02
N ASP A 116 5.60 -9.40 -11.58
CA ASP A 116 4.24 -8.89 -11.36
C ASP A 116 3.94 -8.88 -9.87
N TRP A 117 3.19 -7.88 -9.43
CA TRP A 117 2.69 -7.84 -8.06
C TRP A 117 1.43 -8.72 -7.98
N PRO A 118 1.31 -9.64 -7.01
CA PRO A 118 0.32 -10.72 -7.04
C PRO A 118 -1.14 -10.27 -7.24
N ALA A 119 -1.51 -9.10 -6.71
CA ALA A 119 -2.88 -8.57 -6.80
C ALA A 119 -3.12 -7.64 -8.02
N GLY A 120 -2.09 -7.34 -8.82
CA GLY A 120 -2.19 -6.39 -9.94
C GLY A 120 -3.21 -6.82 -11.00
N SER A 121 -3.16 -8.09 -11.42
CA SER A 121 -4.08 -8.63 -12.44
C SER A 121 -5.53 -8.71 -11.94
N LEU A 122 -5.74 -9.01 -10.66
CA LEU A 122 -7.06 -9.02 -10.04
C LEU A 122 -7.66 -7.62 -10.01
N LEU A 123 -6.90 -6.63 -9.52
CA LEU A 123 -7.35 -5.24 -9.46
C LEU A 123 -7.63 -4.67 -10.84
N LYS A 124 -6.83 -5.04 -11.85
CA LYS A 124 -7.10 -4.67 -13.25
C LYS A 124 -8.50 -5.12 -13.68
N LYS A 125 -8.83 -6.40 -13.46
CA LYS A 125 -10.14 -6.95 -13.82
C LYS A 125 -11.27 -6.24 -13.08
N LEU A 126 -11.11 -6.01 -11.78
CA LEU A 126 -12.12 -5.31 -10.96
C LEU A 126 -12.37 -3.89 -11.48
N VAL A 127 -11.32 -3.17 -11.86
CA VAL A 127 -11.45 -1.82 -12.44
C VAL A 127 -12.13 -1.88 -13.79
N GLU A 128 -11.75 -2.82 -14.66
CA GLU A 128 -12.35 -2.97 -16.00
C GLU A 128 -13.84 -3.33 -15.95
N THR A 129 -14.30 -4.04 -14.92
CA THR A 129 -15.71 -4.43 -14.74
C THR A 129 -16.58 -3.37 -14.05
N LEU A 130 -16.02 -2.23 -13.61
CA LEU A 130 -16.80 -1.18 -12.93
C LEU A 130 -17.98 -0.67 -13.78
N PRO A 131 -19.14 -0.37 -13.16
CA PRO A 131 -20.28 0.19 -13.87
C PRO A 131 -19.99 1.60 -14.40
N GLN A 132 -20.71 2.05 -15.43
CA GLN A 132 -20.52 3.40 -15.98
C GLN A 132 -21.01 4.51 -15.03
N ALA A 133 -21.97 4.18 -14.16
CA ALA A 133 -22.50 5.10 -13.15
C ALA A 133 -21.52 5.34 -12.00
N ASP A 134 -20.65 4.36 -11.71
CA ASP A 134 -19.68 4.43 -10.63
C ASP A 134 -18.36 3.79 -11.05
N LYS A 135 -17.41 4.65 -11.41
CA LYS A 135 -16.14 4.28 -12.03
C LYS A 135 -14.99 4.20 -11.02
N GLN A 136 -15.30 4.19 -9.73
CA GLN A 136 -14.30 4.26 -8.66
C GLN A 136 -14.23 2.93 -7.89
N LEU A 137 -13.09 2.23 -7.97
CA LEU A 137 -12.82 1.10 -7.09
C LEU A 137 -12.11 1.61 -5.83
N HIS A 138 -12.67 1.36 -4.65
CA HIS A 138 -12.02 1.72 -3.39
C HIS A 138 -11.07 0.62 -2.97
N VAL A 139 -9.82 1.01 -2.73
CA VAL A 139 -8.74 0.09 -2.33
C VAL A 139 -8.01 0.70 -1.15
N ALA A 140 -7.73 -0.05 -0.10
CA ALA A 140 -6.98 0.43 1.06
C ALA A 140 -5.84 -0.51 1.41
N THR A 141 -4.77 0.07 1.98
CA THR A 141 -3.65 -0.69 2.53
C THR A 141 -2.99 0.05 3.68
N PRO A 142 -2.64 -0.64 4.78
CA PRO A 142 -1.81 -0.05 5.83
C PRO A 142 -0.32 -0.02 5.46
N ASN A 143 0.08 -0.59 4.31
CA ASN A 143 1.48 -0.70 3.91
C ASN A 143 2.06 0.65 3.48
N TYR A 144 3.34 0.87 3.83
CA TYR A 144 4.11 2.06 3.45
C TYR A 144 4.71 1.96 2.03
N ASP A 145 4.94 0.74 1.53
CA ASP A 145 5.56 0.47 0.22
C ASP A 145 4.70 0.95 -0.97
N LEU A 146 5.32 1.10 -2.14
CA LEU A 146 4.70 1.61 -3.38
C LEU A 146 4.41 0.49 -4.40
N LEU A 147 4.43 -0.78 -3.98
CA LEU A 147 4.34 -1.91 -4.89
C LEU A 147 3.02 -1.95 -5.66
N ALA A 148 1.92 -1.57 -5.00
CA ALA A 148 0.60 -1.49 -5.62
C ALA A 148 0.56 -0.38 -6.69
N GLU A 149 1.13 0.79 -6.41
CA GLU A 149 1.24 1.90 -7.36
C GLU A 149 2.07 1.50 -8.59
N TYR A 150 3.21 0.85 -8.39
CA TYR A 150 4.01 0.33 -9.50
C TYR A 150 3.22 -0.66 -10.36
N ALA A 151 2.45 -1.53 -9.72
CA ALA A 151 1.56 -2.45 -10.42
C ALA A 151 0.46 -1.71 -11.19
N PHE A 152 -0.13 -0.64 -10.63
CA PHE A 152 -1.13 0.16 -11.32
C PHE A 152 -0.56 0.84 -12.57
N VAL A 153 0.64 1.43 -12.46
CA VAL A 153 1.36 1.98 -13.61
C VAL A 153 1.59 0.91 -14.67
N ARG A 154 2.11 -0.26 -14.26
CA ARG A 154 2.38 -1.39 -15.16
C ARG A 154 1.13 -1.87 -15.89
N HIS A 155 0.04 -2.04 -15.16
CA HIS A 155 -1.24 -2.54 -15.69
C HIS A 155 -2.07 -1.46 -16.38
N LYS A 156 -1.58 -0.22 -16.44
CA LYS A 156 -2.27 0.96 -16.99
C LYS A 156 -3.61 1.22 -16.30
N ILE A 157 -3.65 0.99 -14.99
CA ILE A 157 -4.80 1.27 -14.14
C ILE A 157 -4.66 2.72 -13.67
N PRO A 158 -5.55 3.65 -14.06
CA PRO A 158 -5.55 4.98 -13.48
C PRO A 158 -5.83 4.88 -11.97
N TYR A 159 -5.11 5.63 -11.15
CA TYR A 159 -5.32 5.63 -9.71
C TYR A 159 -5.08 7.01 -9.10
N ILE A 160 -5.67 7.23 -7.92
CA ILE A 160 -5.47 8.43 -7.09
C ILE A 160 -5.30 8.01 -5.63
N THR A 161 -4.42 8.71 -4.90
CA THR A 161 -4.20 8.53 -3.45
C THR A 161 -4.77 9.68 -2.62
N GLY A 162 -5.29 10.72 -3.27
CA GLY A 162 -5.65 12.00 -2.64
C GLY A 162 -4.51 13.00 -2.61
N PHE A 163 -3.31 12.58 -3.01
CA PHE A 163 -2.17 13.45 -3.25
C PHE A 163 -2.07 13.81 -4.73
N TYR A 164 -1.61 15.03 -5.01
CA TYR A 164 -1.34 15.51 -6.35
C TYR A 164 0.02 16.22 -6.41
N GLY A 165 0.64 16.22 -7.58
CA GLY A 165 1.97 16.78 -7.80
C GLY A 165 2.91 15.76 -8.44
N GLY A 166 4.06 16.24 -8.91
CA GLY A 166 5.12 15.39 -9.45
C GLY A 166 6.07 14.96 -8.34
N PHE A 167 7.21 15.62 -8.26
CA PHE A 167 8.27 15.33 -7.28
C PHE A 167 7.87 15.66 -5.85
N LEU A 168 7.19 16.80 -5.63
CA LEU A 168 6.59 17.15 -4.36
C LEU A 168 5.08 16.96 -4.45
N GLN A 169 4.55 16.07 -3.62
CA GLN A 169 3.13 15.79 -3.56
C GLN A 169 2.47 16.57 -2.43
N ARG A 170 1.24 17.02 -2.66
CA ARG A 170 0.41 17.74 -1.70
C ARG A 170 -0.94 17.05 -1.58
N TYR A 171 -1.48 17.02 -0.38
CA TYR A 171 -2.81 16.46 -0.13
C TYR A 171 -3.89 17.42 -0.65
N ASP A 172 -4.57 17.04 -1.73
CA ASP A 172 -5.77 17.72 -2.27
C ASP A 172 -6.55 16.77 -3.18
N TRP A 173 -7.68 16.28 -2.68
CA TRP A 173 -8.54 15.36 -3.42
C TRP A 173 -9.14 15.99 -4.67
N ASN A 174 -9.38 17.29 -4.70
CA ASN A 174 -9.99 17.95 -5.86
C ASN A 174 -8.99 18.01 -7.01
N GLU A 175 -7.74 18.33 -6.72
CA GLU A 175 -6.67 18.30 -7.73
C GLU A 175 -6.34 16.86 -8.17
N ALA A 176 -6.22 15.92 -7.22
CA ALA A 176 -5.95 14.53 -7.54
C ALA A 176 -7.01 13.94 -8.50
N LYS A 177 -8.30 14.25 -8.28
CA LYS A 177 -9.40 13.80 -9.16
C LYS A 177 -9.26 14.27 -10.61
N LYS A 178 -8.63 15.42 -10.87
CA LYS A 178 -8.45 15.90 -12.25
C LYS A 178 -7.58 14.96 -13.09
N SER A 179 -6.66 14.21 -12.46
CA SER A 179 -5.78 13.25 -13.14
C SER A 179 -6.53 12.05 -13.76
N VAL A 180 -7.72 11.75 -13.26
CA VAL A 180 -8.59 10.65 -13.72
C VAL A 180 -9.80 11.15 -14.51
N GLN A 181 -9.82 12.43 -14.87
CA GLN A 181 -10.88 13.01 -15.69
C GLN A 181 -10.48 13.05 -17.17
N SER A 182 -11.46 12.77 -18.02
CA SER A 182 -11.34 12.80 -19.48
C SER A 182 -12.42 13.68 -20.08
N ILE A 183 -12.09 14.35 -21.19
CA ILE A 183 -13.05 15.17 -21.92
C ILE A 183 -13.75 14.29 -22.96
N HIS A 184 -15.04 14.03 -22.75
CA HIS A 184 -15.90 13.41 -23.76
C HIS A 184 -16.51 14.51 -24.64
N LYS A 185 -16.11 14.53 -25.91
CA LYS A 185 -16.78 15.31 -26.96
C LYS A 185 -17.94 14.49 -27.50
N GLY A 186 -19.15 15.05 -27.52
CA GLY A 186 -20.31 14.39 -28.11
C GLY A 186 -20.07 14.15 -29.60
N LEU A 187 -19.96 12.88 -30.01
CA LEU A 187 -19.91 12.48 -31.41
C LEU A 187 -21.27 12.80 -32.05
N GLY A 188 -21.35 13.89 -32.82
CA GLY A 188 -22.45 14.10 -33.77
C GLY A 188 -23.34 15.33 -33.62
N LYS A 189 -23.10 16.25 -32.66
CA LYS A 189 -23.84 17.53 -32.62
C LYS A 189 -22.90 18.75 -32.49
N PRO A 190 -22.93 19.72 -33.42
CA PRO A 190 -21.97 20.83 -33.48
C PRO A 190 -22.07 21.84 -32.32
N ARG A 191 -22.97 21.64 -31.35
CA ARG A 191 -23.23 22.55 -30.22
C ARG A 191 -23.21 21.87 -28.84
N GLN A 192 -22.84 20.60 -28.73
CA GLN A 192 -22.79 19.96 -27.41
C GLN A 192 -21.52 20.36 -26.68
N LEU A 193 -21.68 21.00 -25.52
CA LEU A 193 -20.57 21.33 -24.64
C LEU A 193 -19.82 20.04 -24.24
N PRO A 194 -18.48 20.07 -24.21
CA PRO A 194 -17.69 18.94 -23.75
C PRO A 194 -18.08 18.57 -22.32
N ARG A 195 -18.23 17.27 -22.05
CA ARG A 195 -18.48 16.77 -20.70
C ARG A 195 -17.20 16.23 -20.11
N ILE A 196 -16.90 16.64 -18.88
CA ILE A 196 -15.84 16.05 -18.08
C ILE A 196 -16.40 14.77 -17.48
N VAL A 197 -15.74 13.65 -17.73
CA VAL A 197 -16.16 12.34 -17.25
C VAL A 197 -14.96 11.62 -16.66
N GLU A 198 -15.11 11.07 -15.47
CA GLU A 198 -14.07 10.23 -14.87
C GLU A 198 -13.86 8.95 -15.70
N CYS A 199 -12.62 8.50 -15.78
CA CYS A 199 -12.28 7.16 -16.24
C CYS A 199 -12.44 6.15 -15.10
N LYS A 200 -12.48 4.87 -15.44
CA LYS A 200 -12.44 3.79 -14.45
C LYS A 200 -11.08 3.82 -13.76
N HIS A 201 -11.07 3.95 -12.44
CA HIS A 201 -9.84 4.16 -11.68
C HIS A 201 -9.92 3.56 -10.28
N VAL A 202 -8.74 3.40 -9.68
CA VAL A 202 -8.56 3.04 -8.27
C VAL A 202 -8.48 4.29 -7.42
N ARG A 203 -9.23 4.31 -6.32
CA ARG A 203 -9.03 5.24 -5.22
C ARG A 203 -8.30 4.50 -4.10
N LEU A 204 -6.99 4.68 -4.02
CA LEU A 204 -6.11 4.04 -3.05
C LEU A 204 -6.09 4.86 -1.76
N HIS A 205 -6.32 4.21 -0.62
CA HIS A 205 -6.30 4.80 0.71
C HIS A 205 -5.15 4.21 1.51
N LYS A 206 -4.24 5.09 1.98
CA LYS A 206 -3.12 4.73 2.86
C LYS A 206 -3.24 5.47 4.19
N PRO A 207 -3.92 4.91 5.20
CA PRO A 207 -4.23 5.63 6.44
C PRO A 207 -3.00 6.03 7.26
N HIS A 208 -1.89 5.31 7.12
CA HIS A 208 -0.62 5.59 7.81
C HIS A 208 0.39 6.38 6.95
N GLY A 209 -0.01 6.75 5.73
CA GLY A 209 0.86 7.39 4.75
C GLY A 209 1.64 6.41 3.88
N SER A 210 2.58 6.94 3.10
CA SER A 210 3.36 6.21 2.09
C SER A 210 4.79 6.76 2.03
N LEU A 211 5.75 5.97 1.52
CA LEU A 211 7.15 6.39 1.38
C LEU A 211 7.36 7.68 0.56
N ASN A 212 6.43 8.02 -0.34
CA ASN A 212 6.50 9.20 -1.21
C ASN A 212 5.64 10.38 -0.71
N GLU A 213 4.98 10.24 0.42
CA GLU A 213 4.13 11.29 1.00
C GLU A 213 4.95 12.11 1.99
N SER A 214 4.95 13.42 1.83
CA SER A 214 5.58 14.31 2.82
C SER A 214 4.79 14.24 4.13
N PRO A 215 5.46 14.29 5.31
CA PRO A 215 4.77 14.44 6.58
C PRO A 215 3.82 15.65 6.49
N GLN A 216 2.59 15.48 6.97
CA GLN A 216 1.70 16.61 7.14
C GLN A 216 2.30 17.49 8.24
N VAL A 217 2.94 18.60 7.83
CA VAL A 217 3.40 19.66 8.72
C VAL A 217 2.20 20.49 9.16
#